data_AF-A0A0C9TTK5-F1
#
_entry.id   AF-A0A0C9TTK5-F1
#
_cell.length_a   1.000
_cell.length_b   1.000
_cell.length_c   1.000
_cell.angle_alpha   90.00
_cell.angle_beta   90.00
_cell.angle_gamma   90.00
#
_symmetry.space_group_name_H-M   'P 1'
#
loop_
_entity.id
_entity.type
_entity.pdbx_description
1 polymer ?
#
loop_
_entity_poly.entity_id
_entity_poly.type
_entity_poly.pdbx_seq_one_letter_code
_entity_poly.pdbx_strand_id
1 'polypeptide(L)' 'LPASFLGSRQWSSENIADGLALAHVYGCATFWITFTTNPNWPEIQSKLAPGQTAADVPTVIARAFKQRLNLFLNILCK' A
#
# COMPACT_ATOMS: atom_id res chain seq x y z
N LEU A 1 -14.36 1.67 27.54
CA LEU A 1 -14.80 1.12 26.25
C LEU A 1 -13.91 -0.10 25.95
N PRO A 2 -14.44 -1.21 25.43
CA PRO A 2 -13.64 -2.39 25.12
C PRO A 2 -12.69 -2.12 23.94
N ALA A 3 -11.65 -2.95 23.78
CA ALA A 3 -10.70 -2.80 22.68
C ALA A 3 -11.31 -3.01 21.29
N SER A 4 -12.42 -3.73 21.19
CA SER A 4 -13.20 -3.83 19.97
C SER A 4 -13.83 -2.51 19.51
N PHE A 5 -13.87 -1.49 20.38
CA PHE A 5 -14.34 -0.15 20.02
C PHE A 5 -13.20 0.71 19.47
N LEU A 6 -13.27 1.03 18.17
CA LEU A 6 -12.28 1.85 17.47
C LEU A 6 -12.08 3.21 18.17
N GLY A 7 -10.83 3.58 18.42
CA GLY A 7 -10.48 4.84 19.08
C GLY A 7 -10.66 4.85 20.60
N SER A 8 -11.07 3.75 21.23
CA SER A 8 -11.00 3.62 22.68
C SER A 8 -9.56 3.59 23.19
N ARG A 9 -9.36 3.92 24.47
CA ARG A 9 -8.05 3.79 25.13
C ARG A 9 -7.50 2.37 25.02
N GLN A 10 -8.36 1.37 25.20
CA GLN A 10 -8.01 -0.04 25.11
C GLN A 10 -7.57 -0.41 23.69
N TRP A 11 -8.32 0.00 22.67
CA TRP A 11 -7.96 -0.21 21.26
C TRP A 11 -6.59 0.39 20.93
N SER A 12 -6.35 1.65 21.32
CA SER A 12 -5.06 2.29 21.08
C SER A 12 -3.91 1.60 21.81
N SER A 13 -4.14 1.15 23.06
CA SER A 13 -3.12 0.45 23.84
C SER A 13 -2.73 -0.90 23.22
N GLU A 14 -3.69 -1.65 22.69
CA GLU A 14 -3.42 -2.92 22.00
C GLU A 14 -2.63 -2.70 20.70
N ASN A 15 -3.04 -1.72 19.88
CA ASN A 15 -2.30 -1.39 18.64
C ASN A 15 -0.86 -0.93 18.91
N ILE A 16 -0.63 -0.18 20.01
CA ILE A 16 0.74 0.20 20.42
C ILE A 16 1.54 -1.03 20.85
N ALA A 17 0.95 -1.91 21.66
CA ALA A 17 1.62 -3.13 22.11
C ALA A 17 2.00 -4.03 20.94
N ASP A 18 1.10 -4.22 19.97
CA ASP A 18 1.35 -4.99 18.76
C ASP A 18 2.46 -4.36 17.91
N GLY A 19 2.43 -3.03 17.74
CA GLY A 19 3.47 -2.29 17.03
C GLY A 19 4.85 -2.46 17.68
N LEU A 20 4.94 -2.40 19.00
CA LEU A 20 6.18 -2.63 19.74
C LEU A 20 6.65 -4.08 19.65
N ALA A 21 5.74 -5.05 19.68
CA ALA A 21 6.07 -6.46 19.50
C ALA A 21 6.65 -6.72 18.10
N LEU A 22 6.06 -6.12 17.05
CA LEU A 22 6.59 -6.17 15.69
C LEU A 22 7.98 -5.51 15.60
N ALA A 23 8.15 -4.33 16.22
CA ALA A 23 9.44 -3.64 16.23
C ALA A 23 10.53 -4.42 16.99
N HIS A 24 10.16 -5.20 18.01
CA HIS A 24 11.09 -6.07 18.72
C HIS A 24 11.58 -7.24 17.84
N VAL A 25 10.69 -7.79 16.98
CA VAL A 25 11.03 -8.92 16.11
C VAL A 25 11.75 -8.47 14.83
N TYR A 26 11.28 -7.40 14.19
CA TYR A 26 11.75 -6.96 12.86
C TYR A 26 12.64 -5.71 12.87
N GLY A 27 12.85 -5.10 14.04
CA GLY A 27 13.53 -3.83 14.18
C GLY A 27 12.61 -2.62 14.02
N CYS A 28 13.16 -1.43 14.31
CA CYS A 28 12.41 -0.18 14.18
C CYS A 28 12.07 0.10 12.71
N ALA A 29 10.84 0.56 12.45
CA ALA A 29 10.43 0.97 11.11
C ALA A 29 11.27 2.17 10.64
N THR A 30 11.90 2.04 9.47
CA THR A 30 12.82 3.06 8.94
C THR A 30 12.12 4.10 8.07
N PHE A 31 11.13 3.69 7.27
CA PHE A 31 10.45 4.56 6.31
C PHE A 31 8.94 4.37 6.35
N TRP A 32 8.20 5.47 6.21
CA TRP A 32 6.76 5.46 5.92
C TRP A 32 6.55 5.89 4.47
N ILE A 33 6.17 4.95 3.60
CA ILE A 33 6.14 5.17 2.16
C ILE A 33 4.72 5.01 1.63
N THR A 34 4.25 6.02 0.91
CA THR A 34 3.02 5.95 0.11
C THR A 34 3.38 5.70 -1.34
N PHE A 35 2.92 4.58 -1.91
CA PHE A 35 3.11 4.26 -3.33
C PHE A 35 1.78 4.45 -4.08
N THR A 36 1.78 5.28 -5.12
CA THR A 36 0.58 5.62 -5.90
C THR A 36 0.75 5.26 -7.37
N THR A 37 -0.37 4.97 -8.05
CA THR A 37 -0.36 4.70 -9.49
C THR A 37 -0.28 5.99 -10.29
N ASN A 38 0.53 6.01 -11.36
CA ASN A 38 0.51 7.06 -12.37
C ASN A 38 -0.29 6.59 -13.62
N PRO A 39 -1.44 7.22 -13.94
CA PRO A 39 -2.23 6.89 -15.13
C PRO A 39 -1.46 6.99 -16.46
N ASN A 40 -0.41 7.80 -16.51
CA ASN A 40 0.39 8.04 -17.71
C ASN A 40 1.45 6.96 -17.97
N TRP A 41 1.51 5.91 -17.15
CA TRP A 41 2.43 4.81 -17.39
C TRP A 41 2.12 4.10 -18.72
N PRO A 42 3.15 3.74 -19.52
CA PRO A 42 2.96 3.15 -20.84
C PRO A 42 2.19 1.83 -20.81
N GLU A 43 2.32 1.04 -19.73
CA GLU A 43 1.58 -0.21 -19.56
C GLU A 43 0.06 0.02 -19.39
N ILE A 44 -0.35 1.20 -18.91
CA ILE A 44 -1.75 1.60 -18.79
C ILE A 44 -2.21 2.22 -20.11
N GLN A 45 -1.46 3.20 -20.62
CA GLN A 45 -1.80 3.95 -21.84
C GLN A 45 -1.94 3.04 -23.07
N SER A 46 -1.06 2.03 -23.21
CA SER A 46 -1.12 1.06 -24.31
C SER A 46 -2.35 0.15 -24.30
N LYS A 47 -3.13 0.15 -23.21
CA LYS A 47 -4.33 -0.67 -23.04
C LYS A 47 -5.62 0.15 -23.09
N LEU A 48 -5.53 1.47 -23.20
CA LEU A 48 -6.69 2.34 -23.34
C LEU A 48 -7.20 2.31 -24.78
N ALA A 49 -8.51 2.12 -24.95
CA ALA A 49 -9.16 2.39 -26.22
C ALA A 49 -9.28 3.92 -26.45
N PRO A 50 -9.46 4.36 -27.71
CA PRO A 50 -9.69 5.78 -28.00
C PRO A 50 -10.84 6.35 -27.16
N GLY A 51 -10.56 7.44 -26.44
CA GLY A 51 -11.55 8.11 -25.56
C GLY A 51 -11.72 7.49 -24.17
N GLN A 52 -11.08 6.36 -23.86
CA GLN A 52 -11.05 5.83 -22.50
C GLN A 52 -10.01 6.52 -21.63
N THR A 53 -10.33 6.61 -20.34
CA THR A 53 -9.43 7.06 -19.29
C THR A 53 -8.95 5.87 -18.46
N ALA A 54 -7.90 6.07 -17.68
CA ALA A 54 -7.39 5.02 -16.80
C ALA A 54 -8.47 4.52 -15.81
N ALA A 55 -9.39 5.40 -15.38
CA ALA A 55 -10.49 5.03 -14.49
C ALA A 55 -11.44 3.98 -15.09
N ASP A 56 -11.53 3.91 -16.42
CA ASP A 56 -12.39 2.97 -17.14
C ASP A 56 -11.81 1.55 -17.22
N VAL A 57 -10.51 1.38 -16.90
CA VAL A 57 -9.79 0.09 -16.97
C VAL A 57 -9.17 -0.29 -15.61
N PRO A 58 -9.97 -0.44 -14.54
CA PRO A 58 -9.45 -0.64 -13.18
C PRO A 58 -8.57 -1.89 -13.03
N THR A 59 -8.87 -2.96 -13.77
CA THR A 59 -8.07 -4.19 -13.75
C THR A 59 -6.67 -3.98 -14.33
N VAL A 60 -6.52 -3.12 -15.35
CA VAL A 60 -5.22 -2.78 -15.93
C VAL A 60 -4.40 -1.97 -14.93
N ILE A 61 -5.03 -0.96 -14.30
CA ILE A 61 -4.40 -0.17 -13.23
C ILE A 61 -3.91 -1.08 -12.11
N ALA A 62 -4.76 -1.97 -11.60
CA ALA A 62 -4.42 -2.85 -10.47
C ALA A 62 -3.23 -3.76 -10.81
N ARG A 63 -3.16 -4.28 -12.04
CA ARG A 63 -2.05 -5.11 -12.51
C ARG A 63 -0.76 -4.30 -12.66
N ALA A 64 -0.82 -3.14 -13.29
CA ALA A 64 0.33 -2.24 -13.45
C ALA A 64 0.88 -1.80 -12.07
N PHE A 65 -0.01 -1.43 -11.15
CA PHE A 65 0.34 -1.09 -9.78
C PHE A 65 1.05 -2.26 -9.09
N LYS A 66 0.49 -3.47 -9.14
CA LYS A 66 1.09 -4.65 -8.49
C LYS A 66 2.48 -4.98 -9.05
N GLN A 67 2.67 -4.89 -10.37
CA GLN A 67 3.98 -5.10 -10.99
C GLN A 67 5.00 -4.07 -10.51
N ARG A 68 4.64 -2.79 -10.52
CA ARG A 68 5.52 -1.71 -10.07
C ARG A 68 5.81 -1.78 -8.56
N LEU A 69 4.81 -2.13 -7.75
CA LEU A 69 4.97 -2.34 -6.31
C LEU A 69 5.94 -3.50 -6.02
N ASN A 70 5.83 -4.62 -6.72
CA ASN A 70 6.77 -5.73 -6.54
C ASN A 70 8.21 -5.33 -6.88
N LEU A 71 8.41 -4.59 -7.97
CA LEU A 71 9.73 -4.04 -8.33
C LEU A 71 10.27 -3.10 -7.25
N PHE A 72 9.40 -2.23 -6.73
CA PHE A 72 9.75 -1.30 -5.66
C PHE A 72 10.16 -2.02 -4.36
N LEU A 73 9.39 -3.02 -3.94
CA LEU A 73 9.71 -3.83 -2.76
C LEU A 73 11.03 -4.62 -2.94
N ASN A 74 11.30 -5.15 -4.14
CA ASN A 74 12.55 -5.82 -4.44
C ASN A 74 13.77 -4.89 -4.35
N ILE A 75 13.60 -3.58 -4.52
CA ILE A 75 14.68 -2.59 -4.38
C ILE A 75 14.87 -2.23 -2.90
N LEU A 76 13.78 -2.08 -2.14
CA LEU A 76 13.83 -1.69 -0.73
C LEU A 76 14.27 -2.82 0.22
N CYS A 77 13.80 -4.04 -0.02
CA CYS A 77 13.99 -5.18 0.88
C CYS A 77 15.19 -6.05 0.50
N LYS A 78 16.26 -5.45 -0.01
CA LYS A 78 17.53 -6.15 -0.27
C LYS A 78 18.29 -6.45 1.02
#